data_AF-I2Q9X3-F1
#
_entry.id   AF-I2Q9X3-F1
#
_cell.length_a   1.000
_cell.length_b   1.000
_cell.length_c   1.000
_cell.angle_alpha   90.00
_cell.angle_beta   90.00
_cell.angle_gamma   90.00
#
_symmetry.space_group_name_H-M   'P 1'
#
loop_
_entity.id
_entity.type
_entity.pdbx_description
1 polymer ?
#
loop_
_entity_poly.entity_id
_entity_poly.type
_entity_poly.pdbx_seq_one_letter_code
_entity_poly.pdbx_strand_id
1 'polypeptide(L)' 'MAGPFANDSEQIDRRTSRSISDAVAERLQQSLRPEARLPTHLEQLLNELKQRERDSH' A
#
# COMPACT_ATOMS: atom_id res chain seq x y z
N MET A 1 25.30 -22.45 -0.03
CA MET A 1 25.93 -21.65 1.04
C MET A 1 25.25 -20.28 1.03
N ALA A 2 24.24 -20.06 1.88
CA ALA A 2 23.63 -18.75 2.05
C ALA A 2 24.62 -17.87 2.84
N GLY A 3 24.87 -16.65 2.38
CA GLY A 3 25.86 -15.75 2.97
C GLY A 3 25.54 -15.38 4.43
N PRO A 4 26.54 -14.92 5.21
CA PRO A 4 26.44 -14.68 6.65
C PRO A 4 25.44 -13.58 7.08
N PHE A 5 24.81 -12.88 6.13
CA PHE A 5 23.84 -11.82 6.40
C PHE A 5 22.41 -12.32 6.66
N ALA A 6 22.16 -13.62 6.59
CA ALA A 6 20.80 -14.17 6.77
C ALA A 6 20.41 -14.40 8.24
N ASN A 7 21.31 -14.16 9.21
CA ASN A 7 21.08 -14.54 10.61
C ASN A 7 21.37 -13.44 11.65
N ASP A 8 21.83 -12.25 11.22
CA ASP A 8 22.08 -11.08 12.09
C ASP A 8 20.86 -10.15 12.21
N SER A 9 19.70 -10.58 11.70
CA SER A 9 18.43 -9.97 12.07
C SER A 9 18.14 -10.38 13.51
N GLU A 10 18.38 -9.49 14.49
CA GLU A 10 17.73 -9.57 15.80
C GLU A 10 16.28 -10.01 15.55
N GLN A 11 15.90 -11.18 16.07
CA GLN A 11 14.57 -11.73 15.84
C GLN A 11 13.56 -10.82 16.51
N ILE A 12 13.04 -9.86 15.74
CA ILE A 12 11.95 -9.00 16.16
C ILE A 12 10.76 -9.92 16.38
N ASP A 13 10.31 -10.02 17.62
CA ASP A 13 9.17 -10.84 17.94
C ASP A 13 7.92 -10.31 17.21
N ARG A 14 6.95 -11.20 16.97
CA ARG A 14 5.75 -10.87 16.20
C ARG A 14 4.97 -9.69 16.78
N ARG A 15 4.96 -9.50 18.09
CA ARG A 15 4.28 -8.38 18.76
C ARG A 15 4.97 -7.07 18.41
N THR A 16 6.29 -7.02 18.49
CA THR A 16 7.06 -5.81 18.15
C THR A 16 6.92 -5.47 16.67
N SER A 17 7.03 -6.46 15.78
CA SER A 17 6.81 -6.26 14.34
C SER A 17 5.42 -5.69 14.04
N ARG A 18 4.38 -6.24 14.69
CA ARG A 18 3.01 -5.73 14.57
C ARG A 18 2.88 -4.30 15.09
N SER A 19 3.44 -4.00 16.26
CA SER A 19 3.38 -2.67 16.85
C SER A 19 4.06 -1.61 15.97
N ILE A 20 5.17 -1.94 15.33
CA ILE A 20 5.85 -1.06 14.37
C ILE A 20 4.94 -0.84 13.16
N SER A 21 4.36 -1.90 12.61
CA SER A 21 3.48 -1.83 11.45
C SER A 21 2.24 -0.97 11.72
N ASP A 22 1.63 -1.15 12.90
CA ASP A 22 0.47 -0.37 13.35
C ASP A 22 0.84 1.12 13.47
N ALA A 23 1.95 1.45 14.14
CA ALA A 23 2.41 2.83 14.30
C ALA A 23 2.78 3.50 12.95
N VAL A 24 3.40 2.75 12.04
CA VAL A 24 3.68 3.21 10.67
C VAL A 24 2.37 3.46 9.92
N ALA A 25 1.40 2.56 10.01
CA ALA A 25 0.10 2.71 9.37
C ALA A 25 -0.63 3.96 9.88
N GLU A 26 -0.67 4.19 11.19
CA GLU A 26 -1.26 5.40 11.78
C GLU A 26 -0.57 6.67 11.27
N ARG A 27 0.77 6.69 11.26
CA ARG A 27 1.53 7.85 10.77
C ARG A 27 1.32 8.10 9.28
N LEU A 28 1.23 7.04 8.48
CA LEU A 28 0.93 7.14 7.06
C LEU A 28 -0.47 7.72 6.84
N GLN A 29 -1.48 7.27 7.58
CA GLN A 29 -2.84 7.83 7.49
C GLN A 29 -2.89 9.33 7.85
N GLN A 30 -2.09 9.76 8.82
CA GLN A 30 -2.00 11.17 9.21
C GLN A 30 -1.31 12.03 8.13
N SER A 31 -0.26 11.50 7.51
CA SER A 31 0.60 12.24 6.58
C SER A 31 0.06 12.21 5.14
N LEU A 32 -0.37 11.04 4.70
CA LEU A 32 -1.02 10.78 3.43
C LEU A 32 -2.52 10.77 3.70
N ARG A 33 -3.12 11.96 3.84
CA ARG A 33 -4.58 12.04 3.79
C ARG A 33 -4.99 11.52 2.40
N PRO A 34 -5.72 10.40 2.30
CA PRO A 34 -6.18 9.95 1.00
C PRO A 34 -6.98 11.09 0.39
N GLU A 35 -6.53 11.59 -0.75
CA GLU A 35 -7.23 12.64 -1.47
C GLU A 35 -8.65 12.11 -1.74
N ALA A 36 -9.65 12.78 -1.17
CA ALA A 36 -11.04 12.32 -1.25
C ALA A 36 -11.55 12.27 -2.70
N ARG A 37 -10.82 12.92 -3.62
CA ARG A 37 -11.12 12.97 -5.03
C ARG A 37 -9.90 12.56 -5.85
N LEU A 38 -10.12 11.67 -6.81
CA LEU A 38 -9.11 11.27 -7.76
C LEU A 38 -8.72 12.48 -8.64
N PRO A 39 -7.45 12.57 -9.06
CA PRO A 39 -7.06 13.50 -10.11
C PRO A 39 -7.96 13.34 -11.34
N THR A 40 -8.38 14.44 -11.96
CA THR A 40 -9.35 14.44 -13.07
C THR A 40 -8.96 13.49 -14.21
N HIS A 41 -7.66 13.38 -14.50
CA HIS A 41 -7.16 12.47 -15.51
C HIS A 41 -7.38 10.99 -15.16
N LEU A 42 -7.18 10.61 -13.89
CA LEU A 42 -7.47 9.25 -13.41
C LEU A 42 -8.98 8.95 -13.42
N GLU A 43 -9.82 9.93 -13.07
CA GLU A 43 -11.28 9.79 -13.19
C GLU A 43 -11.67 9.47 -14.65
N GLN A 44 -11.09 10.19 -15.61
CA GLN A 44 -11.36 9.98 -17.05
C GLN A 44 -10.92 8.59 -17.52
N LEU A 45 -9.71 8.15 -17.17
CA LEU A 45 -9.20 6.82 -17.55
C LEU A 45 -10.05 5.68 -16.96
N LEU A 46 -10.49 5.81 -15.70
CA LEU A 46 -11.38 4.83 -15.07
C LEU A 46 -12.75 4.78 -15.73
N ASN A 47 -13.28 5.93 -16.16
CA ASN A 47 -14.54 5.99 -16.89
C ASN A 47 -14.43 5.32 -18.26
N GLU A 48 -13.33 5.56 -18.99
CA GLU A 48 -13.09 4.88 -20.26
C GLU A 48 -12.95 3.36 -20.09
N LEU A 49 -12.23 2.91 -19.06
CA LEU A 49 -12.05 1.49 -18.79
C LEU A 49 -13.41 0.81 -18.51
N LYS A 50 -14.23 1.39 -17.63
CA LYS A 50 -15.57 0.89 -17.32
C LYS A 50 -16.48 0.89 -18.56
N GLN A 51 -16.34 1.89 -19.42
CA GLN A 51 -17.12 1.97 -20.66
C GLN A 51 -16.76 0.81 -21.59
N ARG A 52 -15.46 0.55 -21.80
CA ARG A 52 -14.98 -0.58 -22.62
C ARG A 52 -15.42 -1.94 -22.08
N GLU A 53 -15.41 -2.13 -20.76
CA GLU A 53 -15.90 -3.37 -20.15
C GLU A 53 -17.39 -3.59 -20.41
N ARG A 54 -18.20 -2.53 -20.39
CA ARG A 54 -19.64 -2.60 -20.71
C ARG A 54 -19.91 -2.84 -22.18
N ASP A 55 -19.15 -2.19 -23.05
CA ASP A 55 -19.29 -2.32 -24.51
C ASP A 55 -18.78 -3.68 -25.04
N SER A 56 -17.99 -4.39 -24.24
CA SER A 56 -17.48 -5.73 -24.54
C SER A 56 -18.38 -6.87 -24.04
N HIS A 57 -19.55 -6.55 -23.45
CA HIS A 57 -20.55 -7.50 -22.94
C HIS A 57 -21.84 -7.44 -23.77
#